data_AF-A0A972F1H6-F1
#
_entry.id   AF-A0A972F1H6-F1
#
_cell.length_a   1.000
_cell.length_b   1.000
_cell.length_c   1.000
_cell.angle_alpha   90.00
_cell.angle_beta   90.00
_cell.angle_gamma   90.00
#
_symmetry.space_group_name_H-M   'P 1'
#
loop_
_entity.id
_entity.type
_entity.pdbx_description
1 polymer ?
#
loop_
_entity_poly.entity_id
_entity_poly.type
_entity_poly.pdbx_seq_one_letter_code
_entity_poly.pdbx_strand_id
1 'polypeptide(L)' 'QIDNPYVDASSNGLTYVVEKFREERIAGHITLHKGERSRLAELSANLL' A
#
# COMPACT_ATOMS: atom_id res chain seq x y z
N GLN A 1 1.18 -6.46 -7.15
CA GLN A 1 2.24 -5.50 -7.57
C GLN A 1 3.53 -5.62 -6.77
N ILE A 2 3.60 -6.49 -5.74
CA ILE A 2 4.79 -6.58 -4.87
C ILE A 2 5.91 -7.39 -5.54
N ASP A 3 5.57 -8.32 -6.45
CA ASP A 3 6.53 -9.18 -7.16
C ASP A 3 6.63 -8.86 -8.67
N ASN A 4 6.59 -7.58 -9.06
CA ASN A 4 6.83 -7.17 -10.44
C ASN A 4 8.06 -6.26 -10.51
N PRO A 5 9.16 -6.67 -11.18
CA PRO A 5 10.39 -5.88 -11.26
C PRO A 5 10.24 -4.57 -12.05
N TYR A 6 9.15 -4.41 -12.82
CA TYR A 6 8.85 -3.21 -13.60
C TYR A 6 7.90 -2.24 -12.89
N VAL A 7 7.53 -2.53 -11.65
CA VAL A 7 6.60 -1.72 -10.87
C VAL A 7 7.32 -1.22 -9.63
N ASP A 8 7.39 0.09 -9.49
CA ASP A 8 7.92 0.78 -8.32
C ASP A 8 6.83 1.66 -7.68
N ALA A 9 7.20 2.42 -6.65
CA ALA A 9 6.28 3.29 -5.92
C ALA A 9 5.61 4.37 -6.79
N SER A 10 6.21 4.73 -7.92
CA SER A 10 5.70 5.71 -8.88
C SER A 10 5.03 5.10 -10.11
N SER A 11 5.38 3.86 -10.47
CA SER A 11 4.94 3.18 -11.69
C SER A 11 3.91 2.07 -11.43
N ASN A 12 2.97 2.31 -10.50
CA ASN A 12 1.98 1.33 -10.09
C ASN A 12 0.52 1.81 -10.25
N GLY A 13 -0.42 0.87 -10.14
CA GLY A 13 -1.83 1.15 -10.38
C GLY A 13 -2.45 2.05 -9.30
N LEU A 14 -1.96 1.96 -8.07
CA LEU A 14 -2.39 2.84 -6.98
C LEU A 14 -2.00 4.29 -7.27
N THR A 15 -0.76 4.53 -7.67
CA THR A 15 -0.29 5.88 -8.05
C THR A 15 -1.11 6.45 -9.20
N TYR A 16 -1.42 5.63 -10.22
CA TYR A 16 -2.28 6.06 -11.33
C TYR A 16 -3.67 6.50 -10.86
N VAL A 17 -4.31 5.72 -9.98
CA VAL A 17 -5.66 6.03 -9.46
C VAL A 17 -5.62 7.27 -8.57
N VAL A 18 -4.64 7.38 -7.68
CA VAL A 18 -4.47 8.57 -6.81
C VAL A 18 -4.36 9.85 -7.65
N GLU A 19 -3.55 9.83 -8.72
CA GLU A 19 -3.42 10.99 -9.61
C GLU A 19 -4.72 11.31 -10.36
N LYS A 20 -5.45 10.30 -10.84
CA LYS A 20 -6.71 10.49 -11.55
C LYS A 20 -7.81 11.10 -10.68
N PHE A 21 -7.81 10.79 -9.38
CA PHE A 21 -8.82 11.25 -8.43
C PHE A 21 -8.34 12.41 -7.56
N ARG A 22 -7.17 12.99 -7.82
CA ARG A 22 -6.57 14.08 -7.01
C ARG A 22 -7.49 15.30 -6.87
N GLU A 23 -8.22 15.64 -7.93
CA GLU A 23 -9.10 16.82 -7.97
C GLU A 23 -10.55 16.52 -7.53
N GLU A 24 -10.88 15.25 -7.27
CA GLU A 24 -12.22 14.84 -6.87
C GLU A 24 -12.44 15.09 -5.38
N ARG A 25 -13.41 15.96 -5.05
CA ARG A 25 -13.67 16.38 -3.65
C ARG A 25 -14.07 15.25 -2.70
N ILE A 26 -14.55 14.13 -3.25
CA ILE A 26 -14.93 12.94 -2.48
C ILE A 26 -13.77 11.97 -2.26
N ALA A 27 -12.63 12.19 -2.92
CA ALA A 27 -11.48 11.30 -2.84
C ALA A 27 -10.61 11.65 -1.62
N GLY A 28 -10.13 10.62 -0.93
CA GLY A 28 -9.18 10.72 0.16
C GLY A 28 -8.14 9.61 0.05
N HIS A 29 -6.87 9.97 0.11
CA HIS A 29 -5.75 9.03 -0.04
C HIS A 29 -4.84 9.12 1.18
N ILE A 30 -4.47 7.97 1.74
CA ILE A 30 -3.63 7.88 2.95
C ILE A 30 -2.44 6.99 2.65
N THR A 31 -1.24 7.51 2.90
CA THR A 31 0.00 6.73 2.86
C THR A 31 0.34 6.27 4.26
N LEU A 32 0.30 4.96 4.50
CA LEU A 32 0.77 4.37 5.74
C LEU A 32 2.29 4.21 5.68
N HIS A 33 3.01 4.96 6.51
CA HIS A 33 4.47 4.88 6.57
C HIS A 33 4.99 3.65 7.33
N LYS A 34 4.15 3.09 8.20
CA LYS A 34 4.46 1.90 8.99
C LYS A 34 3.20 1.06 9.15
N GLY A 35 3.34 -0.24 8.90
CA GLY A 35 2.36 -1.23 9.33
C GLY A 35 2.69 -1.66 10.76
N GLU A 36 1.67 -1.79 11.60
CA GLU A 36 1.80 -2.43 12.91
C GLU A 36 1.32 -3.88 12.80
N ARG A 37 2.05 -4.81 13.42
CA ARG A 37 1.62 -6.20 13.58
C ARG A 37 1.23 -6.42 15.03
N SER A 38 0.12 -7.11 15.24
CA SER A 38 -0.22 -7.54 16.59
C SER A 38 0.76 -8.63 17.05
N ARG A 39 0.95 -8.74 18.37
CA ARG A 39 1.78 -9.81 18.95
C ARG A 39 1.33 -11.21 18.52
N LEU A 40 0.02 -11.40 18.31
CA LEU A 40 -0.53 -12.65 17.77
C LEU A 40 -0.07 -12.91 16.34
N ALA A 41 -0.18 -11.92 15.46
CA ALA A 41 0.22 -12.05 14.06
C ALA A 41 1.74 -12.29 13.92
N GLU A 42 2.55 -11.65 14.76
CA GLU A 42 3.99 -11.86 14.80
C GLU A 42 4.35 -13.27 15.28
N LEU A 43 3.69 -13.77 16.33
CA LEU A 43 3.87 -15.14 16.78
C LEU A 43 3.50 -16.16 15.69
N SER A 44 2.37 -15.98 15.02
CA SER A 44 1.94 -16.88 13.94
C SER A 44 2.91 -16.92 12.77
N ALA A 45 3.52 -15.78 12.40
CA ALA A 45 4.48 -15.71 11.30
C ALA A 45 5.83 -16.37 11.62
N ASN A 46 6.22 -16.46 12.89
CA ASN A 46 7.46 -17.11 13.31
C ASN A 46 7.31 -18.65 13.42
N LEU A 47 6.08 -19.15 13.54
CA LEU A 47 5.78 -20.58 13.68
C LEU A 47 5.55 -21.29 12.33
N LEU A 48 5.42 -20.54 11.24
CA LEU A 48 5.13 -21.01 9.87
C LEU A 48 6.27 -20.63 8.93
#